data_AF-A0AAD9DN97-F1
#
_entry.id   AF-A0AAD9DN97-F1
#
_cell.length_a   1.000
_cell.length_b   1.000
_cell.length_c   1.000
_cell.angle_alpha   90.00
_cell.angle_beta   90.00
_cell.angle_gamma   90.00
#
_symmetry.space_group_name_H-M   'P 1'
#
loop_
_entity.id
_entity.type
_entity.pdbx_description
1 polymer ?
#
loop_
_entity_poly.entity_id
_entity_poly.type
_entity_poly.pdbx_seq_one_letter_code
_entity_poly.pdbx_strand_id
1 'polypeptide(L)'
;MSASLQEAEQEVCRLTEQVEEKEAELRRLREDLQAARSSFSSLQAEWEEFRHQTEERERERERERERERERERDAQITAQEPLPQPDGLNSCPAKVGVCDLQGEVESLTMQLQEAEVCVCEQNGVVAIGDLDQLQNTNKELEQQLGEKNKTIKQLQQRLAELKRTLQKELKLKPDSDSDNRDKLQEARPERPSDRPSAEAPVPALAATPAPGSAQGLSPAMHSSLTRVTNSSDLMDTREINFEYLKHVVLKFMSSRETEAYQLIRAVSVLLHFTREEEDMLKQTLEYKMSWFGSKPTPRGIVRPSISGAPSGWS
;
A
#
# COMPACT_ATOMS: atom_id res chain seq x y z
N MET A 1 55.03 47.18 40.63
CA MET A 1 53.76 46.77 41.27
C MET A 1 52.56 47.23 40.45
N SER A 2 52.39 48.53 40.17
CA SER A 2 51.27 49.08 39.36
C SER A 2 50.97 48.34 38.06
N ALA A 3 51.97 48.09 37.21
CA ALA A 3 51.75 47.42 35.91
C ALA A 3 51.12 46.02 36.05
N SER A 4 51.57 45.21 37.02
CA SER A 4 51.04 43.87 37.28
C SER A 4 49.64 43.90 37.91
N LEU A 5 49.29 44.97 38.63
CA LEU A 5 47.91 45.18 39.10
C LEU A 5 46.99 45.48 37.92
N GLN A 6 47.39 46.41 37.04
CA GLN A 6 46.63 46.81 35.85
C GLN A 6 46.43 45.65 34.84
N GLU A 7 47.43 44.78 34.70
CA GLU A 7 47.38 43.57 33.88
C GLU A 7 46.39 42.53 34.47
N ALA A 8 46.36 42.38 35.81
CA ALA A 8 45.37 41.56 36.50
C ALA A 8 43.95 42.15 36.42
N GLU A 9 43.79 43.47 36.51
CA GLU A 9 42.51 44.16 36.33
C GLU A 9 41.93 43.94 34.92
N GLN A 10 42.77 44.05 33.88
CA GLN A 10 42.35 43.77 32.49
C GLN A 10 41.94 42.31 32.29
N GLU A 11 42.69 41.36 32.85
CA GLU A 11 42.34 39.94 32.75
C GLU A 11 41.06 39.60 33.53
N VAL A 12 40.80 40.24 34.67
CA VAL A 12 39.52 40.12 35.40
C VAL A 12 38.36 40.65 34.54
N CYS A 13 38.48 41.84 33.94
CA CYS A 13 37.44 42.35 33.02
C CYS A 13 37.18 41.38 31.85
N ARG A 14 38.24 40.89 31.20
CA ARG A 14 38.15 39.94 30.07
C ARG A 14 37.46 38.64 30.46
N LEU A 15 37.77 38.11 31.64
CA LEU A 15 37.14 36.89 32.17
C LEU A 15 35.68 37.13 32.58
N THR A 16 35.34 38.31 33.12
CA THR A 16 33.94 38.67 33.43
C THR A 16 33.08 38.73 32.17
N GLU A 17 33.52 39.43 31.12
CA GLU A 17 32.82 39.47 29.82
C GLU A 17 32.63 38.05 29.23
N GLN A 18 33.66 37.21 29.32
CA GLN A 18 33.61 35.83 28.84
C GLN A 18 32.65 34.94 29.65
N VAL A 19 32.49 35.19 30.95
CA VAL A 19 31.48 34.52 31.79
C VAL A 19 30.08 34.99 31.41
N GLU A 20 29.84 36.30 31.25
CA GLU A 20 28.54 36.85 30.85
C GLU A 20 28.06 36.33 29.49
N GLU A 21 28.97 36.23 28.51
CA GLU A 21 28.67 35.62 27.19
C GLU A 21 28.26 34.15 27.35
N LYS A 22 28.99 33.38 28.16
CA LYS A 22 28.67 31.96 28.39
C LYS A 22 27.39 31.77 29.19
N GLU A 23 27.07 32.67 30.11
CA GLU A 23 25.79 32.68 30.81
C GLU A 23 24.61 33.06 29.89
N ALA A 24 24.82 33.93 28.90
CA ALA A 24 23.83 34.22 27.87
C ALA A 24 23.62 33.02 26.93
N GLU A 25 24.69 32.36 26.48
CA GLU A 25 24.63 31.14 25.67
C GLU A 25 23.91 30.00 26.42
N LEU A 26 24.23 29.80 27.71
CA LEU A 26 23.56 28.81 28.56
C LEU A 26 22.10 29.15 28.89
N ARG A 27 21.68 30.42 28.82
CA ARG A 27 20.27 30.81 28.92
C ARG A 27 19.53 30.44 27.63
N ARG A 28 20.03 30.87 26.47
CA ARG A 28 19.45 30.53 25.16
C ARG A 28 19.32 29.02 24.98
N LEU A 29 20.38 28.25 25.29
CA LEU A 29 20.36 26.80 25.11
C LEU A 29 19.37 26.08 26.05
N ARG A 30 19.04 26.67 27.22
CA ARG A 30 17.98 26.16 28.10
C ARG A 30 16.59 26.46 27.54
N GLU A 31 16.39 27.65 26.98
CA GLU A 31 15.15 28.04 26.29
C GLU A 31 14.90 27.15 25.07
N ASP A 32 15.92 26.95 24.22
CA ASP A 32 15.90 26.04 23.07
C ASP A 32 15.53 24.60 23.49
N LEU A 33 16.13 24.08 24.57
CA LEU A 33 15.85 22.74 25.10
C LEU A 33 14.43 22.63 25.69
N GLN A 34 13.94 23.69 26.35
CA GLN A 34 12.57 23.73 26.87
C GLN A 34 11.54 23.76 25.74
N ALA A 35 11.79 24.54 24.68
CA ALA A 35 10.96 24.54 23.48
C ALA A 35 10.95 23.17 22.78
N ALA A 36 12.13 22.54 22.60
CA ALA A 36 12.22 21.20 22.01
C ALA A 36 11.46 20.14 22.84
N ARG A 37 11.49 20.25 24.18
CA ARG A 37 10.70 19.39 25.08
C ARG A 37 9.20 19.60 24.93
N SER A 38 8.72 20.84 24.84
CA SER A 38 7.29 21.10 24.65
C SER A 38 6.79 20.63 23.28
N SER A 39 7.57 20.83 22.22
CA SER A 39 7.22 20.31 20.89
C SER A 39 7.20 18.78 20.84
N PHE A 40 8.14 18.11 21.53
CA PHE A 40 8.13 16.64 21.62
C PHE A 40 6.89 16.15 22.38
N SER A 41 6.52 16.82 23.48
CA SER A 41 5.31 16.47 24.24
C SER A 41 4.01 16.69 23.45
N SER A 42 3.94 17.74 22.61
CA SER A 42 2.79 17.96 21.71
C SER A 42 2.70 16.85 20.67
N LEU A 43 3.80 16.57 19.97
CA LEU A 43 3.85 15.57 18.93
C LEU A 43 3.59 14.15 19.47
N GLN A 44 4.01 13.86 20.71
CA GLN A 44 3.66 12.62 21.40
C GLN A 44 2.15 12.51 21.63
N ALA A 45 1.50 13.57 22.13
CA ALA A 45 0.05 13.59 22.34
C ALA A 45 -0.72 13.44 21.02
N GLU A 46 -0.31 14.15 19.96
CA GLU A 46 -0.87 14.03 18.61
C GLU A 46 -0.73 12.61 18.04
N TRP A 47 0.41 11.94 18.29
CA TRP A 47 0.63 10.55 17.86
C TRP A 47 -0.20 9.55 18.67
N GLU A 48 -0.36 9.74 19.98
CA GLU A 48 -1.23 8.94 20.83
C GLU A 48 -2.71 9.10 20.41
N GLU A 49 -3.15 10.32 20.09
CA GLU A 49 -4.48 10.59 19.55
C GLU A 49 -4.68 9.91 18.18
N PHE A 50 -3.71 10.04 17.25
CA PHE A 50 -3.78 9.40 15.94
C PHE A 50 -3.86 7.87 16.02
N ARG A 51 -3.16 7.25 16.98
CA ARG A 51 -3.31 5.82 17.27
C ARG A 51 -4.71 5.50 17.78
N HIS A 52 -5.20 6.21 18.79
CA HIS A 52 -6.55 5.99 19.34
C HIS A 52 -7.65 6.16 18.27
N GLN A 53 -7.57 7.21 17.43
CA GLN A 53 -8.49 7.41 16.31
C GLN A 53 -8.41 6.28 15.26
N THR A 54 -7.26 5.63 15.09
CA THR A 54 -7.10 4.51 14.15
C THR A 54 -7.71 3.25 14.73
N GLU A 55 -7.47 2.95 16.00
CA GLU A 55 -8.10 1.82 16.70
C GLU A 55 -9.63 1.95 16.75
N GLU A 56 -10.18 3.13 17.05
CA GLU A 56 -11.64 3.34 17.04
C GLU A 56 -12.24 3.16 15.64
N ARG A 57 -11.56 3.63 14.58
CA ARG A 57 -11.97 3.37 13.19
C ARG A 57 -11.85 1.90 12.79
N GLU A 58 -11.03 1.09 13.46
CA GLU A 58 -11.00 -0.36 13.25
C GLU A 58 -12.14 -1.05 14.00
N ARG A 59 -12.39 -0.69 15.26
CA ARG A 59 -13.53 -1.17 16.07
C ARG A 59 -14.87 -0.83 15.43
N GLU A 60 -15.02 0.35 14.83
CA GLU A 60 -16.23 0.73 14.10
C GLU A 60 -16.49 -0.18 12.88
N ARG A 61 -15.45 -0.45 12.07
CA ARG A 61 -15.55 -1.39 10.93
C ARG A 61 -15.76 -2.84 11.37
N GLU A 62 -15.28 -3.23 12.54
CA GLU A 62 -15.57 -4.55 13.11
C GLU A 62 -17.04 -4.68 13.50
N ARG A 63 -17.60 -3.67 14.20
CA ARG A 63 -19.03 -3.58 14.53
C ARG A 63 -19.92 -3.57 13.27
N GLU A 64 -19.47 -2.92 12.20
CA GLU A 64 -20.18 -2.91 10.91
C GLU A 64 -20.23 -4.32 10.27
N ARG A 65 -19.09 -5.01 10.20
CA ARG A 65 -19.03 -6.40 9.71
C ARG A 65 -19.81 -7.38 10.58
N GLU A 66 -19.88 -7.14 11.89
CA GLU A 66 -20.69 -7.97 12.80
C GLU A 66 -22.18 -7.83 12.50
N ARG A 67 -22.67 -6.59 12.30
CA ARG A 67 -24.05 -6.31 11.87
C ARG A 67 -24.37 -6.89 10.50
N GLU A 68 -23.41 -6.89 9.56
CA GLU A 68 -23.57 -7.50 8.25
C GLU A 68 -23.76 -9.02 8.36
N ARG A 69 -22.94 -9.72 9.16
CA ARG A 69 -23.08 -11.15 9.46
C ARG A 69 -24.35 -11.50 10.25
N GLU A 70 -24.86 -10.57 11.06
CA GLU A 70 -26.16 -10.73 11.73
C GLU A 70 -27.30 -10.70 10.71
N ARG A 71 -27.34 -9.68 9.84
CA ARG A 71 -28.31 -9.58 8.74
C ARG A 71 -28.26 -10.78 7.78
N GLU A 72 -27.07 -11.28 7.44
CA GLU A 72 -26.92 -12.47 6.60
C GLU A 72 -27.51 -13.73 7.26
N ARG A 73 -27.30 -13.89 8.58
CA ARG A 73 -27.91 -14.99 9.36
C ARG A 73 -29.43 -14.86 9.41
N ASP A 74 -29.96 -13.67 9.66
CA ASP A 74 -31.42 -13.43 9.68
C ASP A 74 -32.06 -13.73 8.32
N ALA A 75 -31.45 -13.24 7.23
CA ALA A 75 -31.91 -13.52 5.87
C ALA A 75 -31.87 -15.04 5.54
N GLN A 76 -30.84 -15.74 6.02
CA GLN A 76 -30.71 -17.19 5.84
C GLN A 76 -31.72 -17.99 6.69
N ILE A 77 -32.20 -17.44 7.81
CA ILE A 77 -33.31 -18.02 8.58
C ILE A 77 -34.64 -17.82 7.83
N THR A 78 -34.94 -16.60 7.38
CA THR A 78 -36.17 -16.32 6.60
C THR A 78 -36.22 -17.14 5.30
N ALA A 79 -35.09 -17.33 4.62
CA ALA A 79 -35.03 -18.13 3.39
C ALA A 79 -35.25 -19.65 3.61
N GLN A 80 -35.20 -20.14 4.85
CA GLN A 80 -35.48 -21.54 5.20
C GLN A 80 -36.92 -21.77 5.68
N GLU A 81 -37.73 -20.71 5.83
CA GLU A 81 -39.13 -20.85 6.21
C GLU A 81 -39.96 -21.42 5.04
N PRO A 82 -40.66 -22.56 5.19
CA PRO A 82 -41.31 -23.21 4.06
C PRO A 82 -42.50 -22.41 3.53
N LEU A 83 -42.44 -21.98 2.26
CA LEU A 83 -43.62 -21.46 1.56
C LEU A 83 -44.73 -22.53 1.54
N PRO A 84 -45.97 -22.21 1.98
CA PRO A 84 -47.09 -23.14 1.88
C PRO A 84 -47.49 -23.33 0.41
N GLN A 85 -47.24 -24.53 -0.13
CA GLN A 85 -47.68 -24.90 -1.47
C GLN A 85 -49.19 -25.20 -1.50
N PRO A 86 -49.98 -24.59 -2.40
CA PRO A 86 -51.40 -24.85 -2.52
C PRO A 86 -51.67 -25.90 -3.62
N ASP A 87 -51.80 -27.18 -3.26
CA ASP A 87 -52.20 -28.19 -4.25
C ASP A 87 -53.10 -29.30 -3.71
N GLY A 88 -54.20 -29.54 -4.43
CA GLY A 88 -55.05 -30.72 -4.33
C GLY A 88 -56.29 -30.61 -3.43
N LEU A 89 -57.48 -30.37 -4.03
CA LEU A 89 -58.78 -30.88 -3.54
C LEU A 89 -59.90 -30.70 -4.59
N ASN A 90 -59.84 -31.45 -5.69
CA ASN A 90 -60.95 -31.57 -6.62
C ASN A 90 -61.92 -32.69 -6.18
N SER A 91 -63.19 -32.32 -5.93
CA SER A 91 -64.35 -33.18 -5.66
C SER A 91 -64.65 -33.58 -4.20
N CYS A 92 -65.25 -32.67 -3.44
CA CYS A 92 -66.22 -32.93 -2.35
C CYS A 92 -67.01 -31.62 -2.03
N PRO A 93 -67.98 -31.56 -1.08
CA PRO A 93 -69.05 -30.54 -1.09
C PRO A 93 -68.62 -29.09 -0.76
N ALA A 94 -67.32 -28.84 -0.59
CA ALA A 94 -66.73 -27.52 -0.38
C ALA A 94 -67.15 -26.48 -1.43
N LYS A 95 -67.58 -26.86 -2.64
CA LYS A 95 -68.00 -25.90 -3.69
C LYS A 95 -69.14 -24.95 -3.26
N VAL A 96 -70.01 -25.35 -2.33
CA VAL A 96 -71.06 -24.44 -1.82
C VAL A 96 -70.43 -23.38 -0.92
N GLY A 97 -69.65 -23.81 0.09
CA GLY A 97 -68.91 -22.90 0.96
C GLY A 97 -67.85 -22.08 0.22
N VAL A 98 -67.30 -22.55 -0.90
CA VAL A 98 -66.40 -21.78 -1.76
C VAL A 98 -67.16 -20.67 -2.50
N CYS A 99 -68.43 -20.84 -2.88
CA CYS A 99 -69.22 -19.72 -3.42
C CYS A 99 -69.54 -18.68 -2.34
N ASP A 100 -69.87 -19.11 -1.12
CA ASP A 100 -70.14 -18.20 0.01
C ASP A 100 -68.85 -17.44 0.42
N LEU A 101 -67.74 -18.17 0.61
CA LEU A 101 -66.42 -17.57 0.88
C LEU A 101 -65.90 -16.76 -0.30
N GLN A 102 -66.24 -17.08 -1.55
CA GLN A 102 -65.84 -16.27 -2.69
C GLN A 102 -66.58 -14.92 -2.71
N GLY A 103 -67.85 -14.88 -2.28
CA GLY A 103 -68.55 -13.62 -2.02
C GLY A 103 -67.89 -12.79 -0.90
N GLU A 104 -67.48 -13.44 0.19
CA GLU A 104 -66.72 -12.78 1.28
C GLU A 104 -65.33 -12.33 0.82
N VAL A 105 -64.62 -13.13 0.02
CA VAL A 105 -63.31 -12.79 -0.54
C VAL A 105 -63.43 -11.66 -1.55
N GLU A 106 -64.46 -11.62 -2.40
CA GLU A 106 -64.69 -10.49 -3.31
C GLU A 106 -65.03 -9.21 -2.53
N SER A 107 -65.83 -9.30 -1.46
CA SER A 107 -66.11 -8.18 -0.55
C SER A 107 -64.86 -7.69 0.21
N LEU A 108 -64.05 -8.62 0.73
CA LEU A 108 -62.80 -8.32 1.43
C LEU A 108 -61.71 -7.84 0.47
N THR A 109 -61.72 -8.30 -0.78
CA THR A 109 -60.82 -7.80 -1.84
C THR A 109 -61.19 -6.38 -2.22
N MET A 110 -62.48 -6.02 -2.29
CA MET A 110 -62.91 -4.63 -2.43
C MET A 110 -62.42 -3.77 -1.26
N GLN A 111 -62.59 -4.23 -0.01
CA GLN A 111 -62.11 -3.51 1.18
C GLN A 111 -60.57 -3.44 1.25
N LEU A 112 -59.86 -4.48 0.79
CA LEU A 112 -58.40 -4.50 0.67
C LEU A 112 -57.92 -3.58 -0.45
N GLN A 113 -58.63 -3.46 -1.56
CA GLN A 113 -58.28 -2.56 -2.66
C GLN A 113 -58.56 -1.09 -2.29
N GLU A 114 -59.60 -0.82 -1.48
CA GLU A 114 -59.79 0.46 -0.80
C GLU A 114 -58.69 0.74 0.25
N ALA A 115 -58.18 -0.29 0.94
CA ALA A 115 -57.07 -0.16 1.89
C ALA A 115 -55.67 -0.12 1.22
N GLU A 116 -55.49 -0.68 0.03
CA GLU A 116 -54.21 -0.75 -0.70
C GLU A 116 -53.78 0.64 -1.20
N VAL A 117 -54.76 1.50 -1.52
CA VAL A 117 -54.59 2.95 -1.71
C VAL A 117 -54.02 3.64 -0.45
N CYS A 118 -54.15 3.04 0.72
CA CYS A 118 -53.68 3.56 2.02
C CYS A 118 -52.35 2.92 2.51
N VAL A 119 -51.86 1.85 1.88
CA VAL A 119 -50.71 1.04 2.39
C VAL A 119 -49.38 1.33 1.67
N CYS A 120 -49.33 2.31 0.77
CA CYS A 120 -48.13 2.65 -0.02
C CYS A 120 -46.92 3.18 0.79
N GLU A 121 -47.01 3.37 2.11
CA GLU A 121 -45.94 4.02 2.92
C GLU A 121 -44.93 3.07 3.59
N GLN A 122 -45.14 1.73 3.60
CA GLN A 122 -44.36 0.82 4.45
C GLN A 122 -43.81 -0.44 3.77
N ASN A 123 -43.27 -0.30 2.56
CA ASN A 123 -42.23 -1.20 2.06
C ASN A 123 -41.18 -0.39 1.31
N GLY A 124 -39.90 -0.70 1.55
CA GLY A 124 -38.77 0.09 1.07
C GLY A 124 -38.64 0.08 -0.46
N VAL A 125 -39.27 1.06 -1.11
CA VAL A 125 -38.99 1.41 -2.50
C VAL A 125 -37.55 1.90 -2.57
N VAL A 126 -36.63 1.03 -3.00
CA VAL A 126 -35.36 1.48 -3.59
C VAL A 126 -35.77 2.37 -4.77
N ALA A 127 -35.46 3.66 -4.68
CA ALA A 127 -35.98 4.61 -5.64
C ALA A 127 -35.40 4.26 -7.02
N ILE A 128 -36.18 4.48 -8.08
CA ILE A 128 -35.70 4.30 -9.47
C ILE A 128 -34.40 5.11 -9.68
N GLY A 129 -34.27 6.26 -9.01
CA GLY A 129 -33.06 7.07 -8.96
C GLY A 129 -31.83 6.42 -8.31
N ASP A 130 -32.01 5.52 -7.33
CA ASP A 130 -30.89 4.79 -6.71
C ASP A 130 -30.32 3.74 -7.69
N LEU A 131 -31.21 3.07 -8.43
CA LEU A 131 -30.83 2.13 -9.49
C LEU A 131 -30.14 2.85 -10.66
N ASP A 132 -30.66 4.01 -11.08
CA ASP A 132 -30.01 4.87 -12.08
C ASP A 132 -28.65 5.39 -11.60
N GLN A 133 -28.54 5.79 -10.32
CA GLN A 133 -27.27 6.22 -9.72
C GLN A 133 -26.25 5.09 -9.68
N LEU A 134 -26.65 3.87 -9.30
CA LEU A 134 -25.79 2.69 -9.32
C LEU A 134 -25.37 2.33 -10.76
N GLN A 135 -26.27 2.44 -11.73
CA GLN A 135 -25.94 2.19 -13.14
C GLN A 135 -24.97 3.24 -13.71
N ASN A 136 -25.12 4.51 -13.31
CA ASN A 136 -24.23 5.59 -13.76
C ASN A 136 -22.84 5.50 -13.12
N THR A 137 -22.76 5.21 -11.81
CA THR A 137 -21.48 4.97 -11.14
C THR A 137 -20.75 3.74 -11.69
N ASN A 138 -21.46 2.69 -12.08
CA ASN A 138 -20.86 1.53 -12.74
C ASN A 138 -20.23 1.91 -14.09
N LYS A 139 -20.96 2.60 -14.97
CA LYS A 139 -20.43 3.11 -16.26
C LYS A 139 -19.20 4.02 -16.08
N GLU A 140 -19.21 4.89 -15.08
CA GLU A 140 -18.09 5.78 -14.75
C GLU A 140 -16.85 4.96 -14.30
N LEU A 141 -17.03 3.93 -13.47
CA LEU A 141 -15.95 3.03 -13.06
C LEU A 141 -15.40 2.21 -14.23
N GLU A 142 -16.25 1.72 -15.14
CA GLU A 142 -15.82 1.05 -16.38
C GLU A 142 -15.00 1.99 -17.28
N GLN A 143 -15.44 3.26 -17.44
CA GLN A 143 -14.68 4.27 -18.17
C GLN A 143 -13.32 4.52 -17.53
N GLN A 144 -13.27 4.76 -16.22
CA GLN A 144 -12.03 4.98 -15.49
C GLN A 144 -11.09 3.78 -15.58
N LEU A 145 -11.59 2.54 -15.47
CA LEU A 145 -10.80 1.33 -15.71
C LEU A 145 -10.24 1.28 -17.14
N GLY A 146 -11.02 1.69 -18.14
CA GLY A 146 -10.57 1.84 -19.52
C GLY A 146 -9.43 2.87 -19.68
N GLU A 147 -9.52 4.01 -19.02
CA GLU A 147 -8.50 5.07 -19.03
C GLU A 147 -7.22 4.68 -18.28
N LYS A 148 -7.35 4.02 -17.13
CA LYS A 148 -6.22 3.46 -16.38
C LYS A 148 -5.51 2.38 -17.21
N ASN A 149 -6.25 1.50 -17.89
CA ASN A 149 -5.68 0.52 -18.82
C ASN A 149 -4.95 1.16 -20.01
N LYS A 150 -5.49 2.23 -20.61
CA LYS A 150 -4.77 3.02 -21.64
C LYS A 150 -3.47 3.60 -21.07
N THR A 151 -3.50 4.13 -19.85
CA THR A 151 -2.33 4.69 -19.15
C THR A 151 -1.26 3.62 -18.89
N ILE A 152 -1.66 2.44 -18.40
CA ILE A 152 -0.74 1.30 -18.18
C ILE A 152 -0.07 0.89 -19.49
N LYS A 153 -0.82 0.76 -20.60
CA LYS A 153 -0.26 0.45 -21.92
C LYS A 153 0.73 1.52 -22.41
N GLN A 154 0.44 2.81 -22.19
CA GLN A 154 1.37 3.90 -22.53
C GLN A 154 2.65 3.86 -21.69
N LEU A 155 2.56 3.58 -20.38
CA LEU A 155 3.72 3.45 -19.50
C LEU A 155 4.57 2.21 -19.84
N GLN A 156 3.93 1.08 -20.16
CA GLN A 156 4.61 -0.12 -20.65
C GLN A 156 5.33 0.13 -21.98
N GLN A 157 4.71 0.86 -22.91
CA GLN A 157 5.34 1.25 -24.18
C GLN A 157 6.55 2.16 -23.95
N ARG A 158 6.43 3.21 -23.12
CA ARG A 158 7.55 4.09 -22.74
C ARG A 158 8.68 3.31 -22.06
N LEU A 159 8.35 2.36 -21.18
CA LEU A 159 9.35 1.50 -20.53
C LEU A 159 10.06 0.59 -21.55
N ALA A 160 9.35 0.06 -22.54
CA ALA A 160 9.95 -0.73 -23.61
C ALA A 160 10.84 0.12 -24.53
N GLU A 161 10.45 1.36 -24.83
CA GLU A 161 11.28 2.32 -25.56
C GLU A 161 12.55 2.69 -24.78
N LEU A 162 12.42 3.04 -23.50
CA LEU A 162 13.56 3.30 -22.61
C LEU A 162 14.51 2.10 -22.53
N LYS A 163 13.98 0.87 -22.40
CA LYS A 163 14.79 -0.36 -22.45
C LYS A 163 15.56 -0.50 -23.76
N ARG A 164 14.93 -0.26 -24.91
CA ARG A 164 15.60 -0.30 -26.23
C ARG A 164 16.65 0.81 -26.37
N THR A 165 16.38 2.02 -25.88
CA THR A 165 17.34 3.13 -25.90
C THR A 165 18.54 2.81 -25.01
N LEU A 166 18.32 2.38 -23.76
CA LEU A 166 19.39 1.95 -22.86
C LEU A 166 20.21 0.80 -23.45
N GLN A 167 19.59 -0.21 -24.07
CA GLN A 167 20.33 -1.28 -24.76
C GLN A 167 21.16 -0.77 -25.95
N LYS A 168 20.69 0.24 -26.69
CA LYS A 168 21.42 0.86 -27.82
C LYS A 168 22.56 1.77 -27.38
N GLU A 169 22.41 2.50 -26.28
CA GLU A 169 23.45 3.32 -25.67
C GLU A 169 24.50 2.46 -24.97
N LEU A 170 24.09 1.38 -24.30
CA LEU A 170 24.99 0.48 -23.58
C LEU A 170 25.91 -0.34 -24.47
N LYS A 171 25.61 -0.48 -25.78
CA LYS A 171 26.47 -0.94 -26.89
C LYS A 171 27.68 -1.82 -26.54
N LEU A 172 27.43 -2.82 -25.71
CA LEU A 172 28.29 -3.96 -25.44
C LEU A 172 27.67 -5.16 -26.18
N LYS A 173 28.53 -6.05 -26.68
CA LYS A 173 28.13 -7.16 -27.54
C LYS A 173 27.01 -8.01 -26.92
N PRO A 174 26.15 -8.65 -27.74
CA PRO A 174 25.49 -9.85 -27.30
C PRO A 174 26.57 -10.91 -27.07
N ASP A 175 26.72 -11.39 -25.83
CA ASP A 175 27.45 -12.63 -25.61
C ASP A 175 26.57 -13.79 -26.08
N SER A 176 27.09 -14.48 -27.09
CA SER A 176 26.54 -15.72 -27.61
C SER A 176 27.14 -16.89 -26.82
N ASP A 177 26.32 -17.91 -26.58
CA ASP A 177 26.72 -19.27 -26.21
C ASP A 177 27.41 -19.50 -24.84
N SER A 178 26.61 -20.02 -23.90
CA SER A 178 27.11 -20.94 -22.87
C SER A 178 26.32 -22.26 -22.86
N ASP A 179 26.66 -23.05 -23.87
CA ASP A 179 26.77 -24.52 -23.90
C ASP A 179 25.52 -25.43 -23.76
N ASN A 180 25.36 -26.29 -24.77
CA ASN A 180 24.49 -27.45 -24.77
C ASN A 180 25.28 -28.68 -24.28
N ARG A 181 25.09 -29.10 -23.02
CA ARG A 181 25.38 -30.49 -22.65
C ARG A 181 24.57 -30.97 -21.45
N ASP A 182 23.44 -31.62 -21.73
CA ASP A 182 23.25 -33.00 -21.24
C ASP A 182 22.25 -33.77 -22.12
N LYS A 183 22.62 -35.01 -22.46
CA LYS A 183 21.85 -35.96 -23.27
C LYS A 183 21.90 -37.33 -22.61
N LEU A 184 20.75 -37.83 -22.16
CA LEU A 184 20.42 -39.25 -22.03
C LEU A 184 18.88 -39.32 -22.13
N GLN A 185 18.33 -39.70 -23.28
CA GLN A 185 17.78 -41.04 -23.58
C GLN A 185 16.64 -41.44 -22.64
N GLU A 186 15.46 -41.88 -23.09
CA GLU A 186 14.95 -42.15 -24.46
C GLU A 186 13.40 -41.93 -24.47
N ALA A 187 12.58 -42.14 -25.50
CA ALA A 187 12.67 -43.04 -26.66
C ALA A 187 12.03 -42.47 -27.96
N ARG A 188 11.54 -43.37 -28.81
CA ARG A 188 10.89 -43.23 -30.13
C ARG A 188 10.08 -44.54 -30.39
N PRO A 189 9.37 -44.79 -31.53
CA PRO A 189 8.81 -43.98 -32.64
C PRO A 189 7.25 -44.14 -32.74
N GLU A 190 6.44 -43.64 -33.70
CA GLU A 190 6.35 -43.65 -35.20
C GLU A 190 5.30 -42.53 -35.61
N ARG A 191 5.47 -41.60 -36.56
CA ARG A 191 5.33 -41.61 -38.06
C ARG A 191 3.93 -41.97 -38.65
N PRO A 192 3.50 -41.47 -39.86
CA PRO A 192 3.97 -40.35 -40.72
C PRO A 192 2.86 -39.50 -41.46
N SER A 193 3.27 -38.64 -42.42
CA SER A 193 2.51 -37.92 -43.49
C SER A 193 1.70 -36.65 -43.12
N ASP A 194 1.64 -35.57 -43.93
CA ASP A 194 2.24 -35.29 -45.26
C ASP A 194 2.53 -33.78 -45.55
N ARG A 195 3.15 -33.50 -46.71
CA ARG A 195 3.72 -32.21 -47.25
C ARG A 195 2.69 -31.33 -48.03
N PRO A 196 3.05 -30.21 -48.74
CA PRO A 196 4.07 -29.13 -48.53
C PRO A 196 3.61 -27.68 -48.90
N SER A 197 4.48 -26.66 -48.67
CA SER A 197 4.61 -25.36 -49.42
C SER A 197 3.40 -24.38 -49.49
N ALA A 198 3.48 -23.06 -49.66
CA ALA A 198 4.48 -21.98 -49.49
C ALA A 198 3.67 -20.63 -49.56
N GLU A 199 4.16 -19.37 -49.58
CA GLU A 199 5.51 -18.77 -49.62
C GLU A 199 5.51 -17.35 -48.97
N ALA A 200 6.13 -16.34 -49.57
CA ALA A 200 6.11 -14.89 -49.24
C ALA A 200 5.72 -14.07 -50.52
N PRO A 201 5.65 -12.70 -50.59
CA PRO A 201 6.08 -11.69 -49.61
C PRO A 201 5.17 -10.43 -49.46
N VAL A 202 5.69 -9.45 -48.70
CA VAL A 202 5.21 -8.07 -48.48
C VAL A 202 5.18 -7.23 -49.79
N PRO A 203 4.42 -6.11 -49.84
CA PRO A 203 5.09 -4.81 -49.60
C PRO A 203 4.27 -3.78 -48.80
N ALA A 204 4.94 -2.70 -48.39
CA ALA A 204 4.43 -1.60 -47.56
C ALA A 204 3.98 -0.36 -48.38
N LEU A 205 3.12 0.48 -47.78
CA LEU A 205 2.92 1.93 -48.02
C LEU A 205 2.20 2.45 -46.73
N ALA A 206 2.78 3.30 -45.87
CA ALA A 206 3.08 4.73 -46.00
C ALA A 206 1.83 5.65 -45.96
N ALA A 207 1.69 6.44 -44.87
CA ALA A 207 1.22 7.84 -44.80
C ALA A 207 0.60 8.20 -43.42
N THR A 208 1.07 9.31 -42.84
CA THR A 208 0.40 10.09 -41.78
C THR A 208 -0.73 10.95 -42.37
N PRO A 209 -1.67 11.47 -41.54
CA PRO A 209 -1.47 12.83 -41.02
C PRO A 209 -1.96 13.06 -39.57
N ALA A 210 -1.47 14.16 -38.97
CA ALA A 210 -2.06 14.82 -37.81
C ALA A 210 -2.58 16.21 -38.23
N PRO A 211 -3.58 16.77 -37.54
CA PRO A 211 -3.41 18.00 -36.73
C PRO A 211 -3.95 17.79 -35.29
N GLY A 212 -3.69 18.58 -34.24
CA GLY A 212 -3.50 20.03 -34.12
C GLY A 212 -4.86 20.72 -33.84
N SER A 213 -5.08 21.63 -32.88
CA SER A 213 -4.28 22.16 -31.75
C SER A 213 -5.20 22.88 -30.73
N ALA A 214 -4.79 22.94 -29.47
CA ALA A 214 -5.06 23.97 -28.45
C ALA A 214 -6.49 24.56 -28.23
N GLN A 215 -7.08 24.25 -27.07
CA GLN A 215 -7.87 25.12 -26.17
C GLN A 215 -8.08 24.33 -24.85
N GLY A 216 -7.91 24.85 -23.63
CA GLY A 216 -7.47 26.19 -23.22
C GLY A 216 -8.48 26.89 -22.31
N LEU A 217 -8.86 26.29 -21.16
CA LEU A 217 -9.57 26.96 -20.04
C LEU A 217 -9.51 26.07 -18.78
N SER A 218 -9.18 26.66 -17.65
CA SER A 218 -9.33 26.13 -16.27
C SER A 218 -10.45 26.94 -15.58
N PRO A 219 -11.10 26.47 -14.47
CA PRO A 219 -10.40 26.24 -13.21
C PRO A 219 -10.92 25.07 -12.32
N ALA A 220 -10.09 24.73 -11.33
CA ALA A 220 -10.44 24.15 -10.02
C ALA A 220 -11.43 22.97 -9.92
N MET A 221 -10.91 21.81 -9.47
CA MET A 221 -11.34 21.19 -8.20
C MET A 221 -10.22 20.30 -7.66
N HIS A 222 -9.93 20.41 -6.36
CA HIS A 222 -8.95 19.56 -5.69
C HIS A 222 -9.58 18.19 -5.40
N SER A 223 -9.42 17.23 -6.31
CA SER A 223 -9.75 15.83 -6.01
C SER A 223 -8.60 15.20 -5.23
N SER A 224 -8.78 15.10 -3.91
CA SER A 224 -7.89 14.44 -2.97
C SER A 224 -7.55 13.03 -3.44
N LEU A 225 -6.26 12.72 -3.64
CA LEU A 225 -5.79 11.38 -3.98
C LEU A 225 -5.85 10.46 -2.74
N THR A 226 -7.05 9.99 -2.39
CA THR A 226 -7.23 8.90 -1.43
C THR A 226 -6.85 7.57 -2.08
N ARG A 227 -5.55 7.28 -2.10
CA ARG A 227 -5.05 5.95 -2.50
C ARG A 227 -5.50 4.93 -1.44
N VAL A 228 -6.56 4.20 -1.74
CA VAL A 228 -6.96 3.01 -0.98
C VAL A 228 -5.88 1.95 -1.16
N THR A 229 -4.96 1.83 -0.19
CA THR A 229 -4.00 0.72 -0.12
C THR A 229 -4.64 -0.42 0.64
N ASN A 230 -4.74 -1.59 0.00
CA ASN A 230 -5.21 -2.79 0.66
C ASN A 230 -4.25 -3.17 1.81
N SER A 231 -4.80 -3.49 2.99
CA SER A 231 -3.99 -3.81 4.18
C SER A 231 -3.19 -5.10 3.99
N SER A 232 -3.75 -6.09 3.29
CA SER A 232 -3.07 -7.34 2.97
C SER A 232 -1.84 -7.14 2.08
N ASP A 233 -1.93 -6.35 1.00
CA ASP A 233 -0.77 -6.09 0.12
C ASP A 233 0.42 -5.50 0.89
N LEU A 234 0.16 -4.65 1.89
CA LEU A 234 1.19 -4.07 2.75
C LEU A 234 1.81 -5.10 3.71
N MET A 235 1.04 -6.08 4.18
CA MET A 235 1.52 -7.17 5.02
C MET A 235 2.29 -8.21 4.20
N ASP A 236 1.77 -8.65 3.06
CA ASP A 236 2.45 -9.56 2.14
C ASP A 236 3.78 -8.94 1.66
N THR A 237 3.77 -7.67 1.25
CA THR A 237 5.01 -6.96 0.88
C THR A 237 5.99 -6.86 2.05
N ARG A 238 5.51 -6.66 3.29
CA ARG A 238 6.36 -6.60 4.49
C ARG A 238 6.95 -7.97 4.85
N GLU A 239 6.19 -9.05 4.70
CA GLU A 239 6.62 -10.43 4.99
C GLU A 239 7.59 -10.95 3.93
N ILE A 240 7.30 -10.69 2.65
CA ILE A 240 8.23 -10.87 1.53
C ILE A 240 9.55 -10.09 1.79
N ASN A 241 9.46 -8.85 2.28
CA ASN A 241 10.65 -8.08 2.67
C ASN A 241 11.42 -8.72 3.83
N PHE A 242 10.78 -9.38 4.80
CA PHE A 242 11.48 -10.08 5.87
C PHE A 242 12.22 -11.33 5.40
N GLU A 243 11.65 -12.10 4.46
CA GLU A 243 12.34 -13.25 3.87
C GLU A 243 13.56 -12.80 3.02
N TYR A 244 13.39 -11.77 2.18
CA TYR A 244 14.50 -11.16 1.46
C TYR A 244 15.54 -10.52 2.39
N LEU A 245 15.12 -9.83 3.45
CA LEU A 245 16.00 -9.22 4.44
C LEU A 245 16.84 -10.28 5.16
N LYS A 246 16.23 -11.40 5.58
CA LYS A 246 16.96 -12.53 6.16
C LYS A 246 18.04 -13.04 5.22
N HIS A 247 17.73 -13.21 3.92
CA HIS A 247 18.71 -13.61 2.93
C HIS A 247 19.82 -12.55 2.74
N VAL A 248 19.45 -11.27 2.60
CA VAL A 248 20.40 -10.17 2.36
C VAL A 248 21.32 -9.94 3.56
N VAL A 249 20.82 -10.00 4.79
CA VAL A 249 21.64 -9.90 6.01
C VAL A 249 22.58 -11.09 6.15
N LEU A 250 22.07 -12.33 5.97
CA LEU A 250 22.91 -13.52 6.04
C LEU A 250 24.00 -13.52 4.97
N LYS A 251 23.67 -13.10 3.74
CA LYS A 251 24.61 -12.92 2.64
C LYS A 251 25.62 -11.83 2.95
N PHE A 252 25.20 -10.66 3.42
CA PHE A 252 26.08 -9.56 3.82
C PHE A 252 27.08 -9.99 4.91
N MET A 253 26.64 -10.74 5.91
CA MET A 253 27.51 -11.27 6.98
C MET A 253 28.47 -12.38 6.52
N SER A 254 28.14 -13.09 5.43
CA SER A 254 28.91 -14.23 4.91
C SER A 254 29.76 -13.89 3.68
N SER A 255 29.53 -12.74 3.05
CA SER A 255 30.24 -12.27 1.86
C SER A 255 31.62 -11.72 2.17
N ARG A 256 32.50 -11.72 1.15
CA ARG A 256 33.78 -11.01 1.20
C ARG A 256 33.54 -9.50 1.24
N GLU A 257 34.45 -8.71 1.81
CA GLU A 257 34.16 -7.29 2.10
C GLU A 257 33.90 -6.45 0.84
N THR A 258 34.43 -6.85 -0.33
CA THR A 258 34.11 -6.25 -1.63
C THR A 258 32.68 -6.53 -2.11
N GLU A 259 32.15 -7.72 -1.86
CA GLU A 259 30.77 -8.10 -2.14
C GLU A 259 29.82 -7.45 -1.12
N ALA A 260 30.19 -7.46 0.16
CA ALA A 260 29.46 -6.81 1.23
C ALA A 260 29.30 -5.30 0.95
N TYR A 261 30.32 -4.64 0.38
CA TYR A 261 30.24 -3.24 -0.03
C TYR A 261 29.13 -2.97 -1.06
N GLN A 262 28.92 -3.88 -2.02
CA GLN A 262 27.83 -3.77 -3.00
C GLN A 262 26.46 -4.01 -2.35
N LEU A 263 26.41 -4.87 -1.33
CA LEU A 263 25.20 -5.19 -0.57
C LEU A 263 24.79 -4.08 0.42
N ILE A 264 25.66 -3.13 0.79
CA ILE A 264 25.34 -1.99 1.67
C ILE A 264 24.04 -1.31 1.25
N ARG A 265 23.86 -1.04 -0.04
CA ARG A 265 22.68 -0.32 -0.56
C ARG A 265 21.39 -1.14 -0.48
N ALA A 266 21.49 -2.47 -0.56
CA ALA A 266 20.33 -3.36 -0.36
C ALA A 266 19.96 -3.45 1.14
N VAL A 267 20.96 -3.58 2.02
CA VAL A 267 20.78 -3.58 3.48
C VAL A 267 20.19 -2.24 3.94
N SER A 268 20.72 -1.11 3.46
CA SER A 268 20.27 0.25 3.77
C SER A 268 18.79 0.47 3.43
N VAL A 269 18.34 0.03 2.25
CA VAL A 269 16.93 0.15 1.84
C VAL A 269 16.02 -0.80 2.63
N LEU A 270 16.45 -2.04 2.90
CA LEU A 270 15.62 -3.05 3.60
C LEU A 270 15.55 -2.85 5.13
N LEU A 271 16.55 -2.20 5.74
CA LEU A 271 16.58 -1.85 7.16
C LEU A 271 16.29 -0.37 7.44
N HIS A 272 16.01 0.43 6.41
CA HIS A 272 15.79 1.87 6.50
C HIS A 272 16.90 2.63 7.23
N PHE A 273 18.16 2.36 6.86
CA PHE A 273 19.31 3.08 7.42
C PHE A 273 19.27 4.56 7.01
N THR A 274 19.67 5.41 7.95
CA THR A 274 20.05 6.79 7.67
C THR A 274 21.33 6.84 6.83
N ARG A 275 21.61 8.00 6.23
CA ARG A 275 22.83 8.19 5.43
C ARG A 275 24.08 8.02 6.28
N GLU A 276 24.00 8.46 7.53
CA GLU A 276 25.03 8.37 8.55
C GLU A 276 25.34 6.92 8.93
N GLU A 277 24.31 6.06 9.06
CA GLU A 277 24.46 4.63 9.30
C GLU A 277 25.01 3.88 8.08
N GLU A 278 24.55 4.23 6.87
CA GLU A 278 25.07 3.68 5.61
C GLU A 278 26.56 4.02 5.43
N ASP A 279 26.95 5.27 5.68
CA ASP A 279 28.33 5.73 5.58
C ASP A 279 29.22 5.14 6.71
N MET A 280 28.68 4.87 7.90
CA MET A 280 29.37 4.10 8.96
C MET A 280 29.65 2.66 8.51
N LEU A 281 28.72 2.00 7.80
CA LEU A 281 28.96 0.67 7.21
C LEU A 281 30.07 0.71 6.16
N LYS A 282 30.06 1.70 5.26
CA LYS A 282 31.11 1.89 4.24
C LYS A 282 32.48 2.07 4.90
N GLN A 283 32.60 3.00 5.84
CA GLN A 283 33.85 3.25 6.58
C GLN A 283 34.35 2.01 7.32
N THR A 284 33.45 1.17 7.84
CA THR A 284 33.82 -0.08 8.53
C THR A 284 34.36 -1.13 7.55
N LEU A 285 33.76 -1.26 6.36
CA LEU A 285 34.22 -2.17 5.32
C LEU A 285 35.51 -1.67 4.64
N GLU A 286 35.62 -0.36 4.39
CA GLU A 286 36.85 0.30 3.90
C GLU A 286 38.00 0.17 4.88
N TYR A 287 37.75 0.34 6.19
CA TYR A 287 38.73 0.06 7.24
C TYR A 287 39.18 -1.41 7.24
N LYS A 288 38.26 -2.37 7.06
CA LYS A 288 38.63 -3.79 6.95
C LYS A 288 39.41 -4.13 5.67
N MET A 289 39.20 -3.39 4.59
CA MET A 289 39.91 -3.55 3.31
C MET A 289 41.24 -2.79 3.26
N SER A 290 41.44 -1.78 4.11
CA SER A 290 42.70 -1.05 4.23
C SER A 290 43.64 -1.67 5.28
N TRP A 291 44.89 -1.91 4.90
CA TRP A 291 45.93 -2.33 5.86
C TRP A 291 46.38 -1.18 6.80
N PHE A 292 46.07 0.08 6.45
CA PHE A 292 46.37 1.25 7.27
C PHE A 292 45.11 2.09 7.52
N GLY A 293 44.75 2.23 8.79
CA GLY A 293 43.65 3.07 9.24
C GLY A 293 43.45 2.97 10.75
N SER A 294 42.75 3.95 11.33
CA SER A 294 42.17 3.83 12.66
C SER A 294 40.74 3.28 12.54
N LYS A 295 40.35 2.41 13.47
CA LYS A 295 39.00 1.83 13.48
C LYS A 295 37.95 2.95 13.58
N PRO A 296 36.93 3.01 12.71
CA PRO A 296 35.92 4.06 12.77
C PRO A 296 35.23 4.08 14.13
N THR A 297 35.06 5.27 14.69
CA THR A 297 34.42 5.46 16.00
C THR A 297 32.91 5.38 15.84
N PRO A 298 32.20 4.50 16.59
CA PRO A 298 30.75 4.44 16.53
C PRO A 298 30.18 5.73 17.13
N ARG A 299 29.73 6.67 16.29
CA ARG A 299 28.92 7.79 16.75
C ARG A 299 27.58 7.25 17.25
N GLY A 300 27.16 7.73 18.40
CA GLY A 300 26.28 6.96 19.30
C GLY A 300 24.93 6.57 18.69
N ILE A 301 24.70 5.26 18.62
CA ILE A 301 23.37 4.59 18.60
C ILE A 301 23.53 3.07 18.80
N VAL A 302 24.68 2.48 18.44
CA VAL A 302 24.98 1.04 18.64
C VAL A 302 25.28 0.70 20.12
N ARG A 303 24.28 0.89 20.98
CA ARG A 303 24.17 0.24 22.29
C ARG A 303 23.09 -0.84 22.13
N PRO A 304 23.45 -2.12 21.99
CA PRO A 304 22.44 -3.17 21.91
C PRO A 304 21.69 -3.23 23.23
N SER A 305 20.39 -2.94 23.20
CA SER A 305 19.48 -3.07 24.34
C SER A 305 19.22 -4.53 24.67
N ILE A 306 20.25 -5.23 25.18
CA ILE A 306 20.09 -6.52 25.83
C ILE A 306 19.42 -6.32 27.20
N SER A 307 18.11 -6.13 27.18
CA SER A 307 17.28 -6.38 28.36
C SER A 307 17.38 -7.87 28.67
N GLY A 308 18.00 -8.21 29.80
CA GLY A 308 18.40 -9.58 30.11
C GLY A 308 19.68 -9.63 30.93
N ALA A 309 19.64 -9.06 32.14
CA ALA A 309 20.66 -9.37 33.13
C ALA A 309 20.60 -10.88 33.44
N PRO A 310 21.73 -11.62 33.42
CA PRO A 310 21.74 -12.97 33.92
C PRO A 310 21.41 -12.93 35.43
N SER A 311 20.37 -13.64 35.84
CA SER A 311 19.95 -13.76 37.23
C SER A 311 20.99 -14.53 38.04
N GLY A 312 21.98 -13.80 38.57
CA GLY A 312 23.00 -14.32 39.47
C GLY A 312 22.46 -14.50 40.88
N TRP A 313 22.15 -15.75 41.22
CA TRP A 313 22.19 -16.37 42.55
C TRP A 313 21.46 -15.69 43.72
N SER A 314 20.43 -16.38 44.20
CA SER A 314 20.41 -16.95 45.56
C SER A 314 19.80 -18.34 45.50
#